data_AF-A0A1F8M1A2-F1
#
_entry.id   AF-A0A1F8M1A2-F1
#
_cell.length_a   1.000
_cell.length_b   1.000
_cell.length_c   1.000
_cell.angle_alpha   90.00
_cell.angle_beta   90.00
_cell.angle_gamma   90.00
#
_symmetry.space_group_name_H-M   'P 1'
#
loop_
_entity.id
_entity.type
_entity.pdbx_description
1 polymer ?
#
loop_
_entity_poly.entity_id
_entity_poly.type
_entity_poly.pdbx_seq_one_letter_code
_entity_poly.pdbx_strand_id
1 'polypeptide(L)'
;MLCTFAMVWLLLVGMGEHISFWLVMGLWSATYFVTLLPISINGMGVQELAMTFFYVALGGISQPSGLALALLMRLLQMIASLPGALFIPDIMAGKK
;
A
#
# COMPACT_ATOMS: atom_id res chain seq x y z
N MET A 1 1.82 -10.69 2.96
CA MET A 1 0.50 -10.03 2.98
C MET A 1 -0.01 -9.77 4.40
N LEU A 2 0.08 -10.72 5.35
CA LEU A 2 -0.40 -10.48 6.72
C LEU A 2 0.25 -9.27 7.42
N CYS A 3 1.57 -9.11 7.31
CA CYS A 3 2.26 -7.92 7.84
C CYS A 3 1.78 -6.63 7.15
N THR A 4 1.45 -6.69 5.87
CA THR A 4 0.95 -5.55 5.08
C THR A 4 -0.45 -5.15 5.54
N PHE A 5 -1.33 -6.14 5.79
CA PHE A 5 -2.65 -5.92 6.36
C PHE A 5 -2.57 -5.32 7.77
N ALA A 6 -1.68 -5.87 8.61
CA ALA A 6 -1.44 -5.35 9.95
C ALA A 6 -0.93 -3.90 9.92
N MET A 7 -0.02 -3.58 9.00
CA MET A 7 0.50 -2.22 8.82
C MET A 7 -0.62 -1.23 8.44
N VAL A 8 -1.44 -1.57 7.44
CA VAL A 8 -2.57 -0.72 7.03
C VAL A 8 -3.57 -0.54 8.17
N TRP A 9 -3.89 -1.61 8.89
CA TRP A 9 -4.79 -1.56 10.03
C TRP A 9 -4.23 -0.69 11.17
N LEU A 10 -2.94 -0.80 11.48
CA LEU A 10 -2.28 0.04 12.49
C LEU A 10 -2.25 1.52 12.08
N LEU A 11 -2.01 1.82 10.79
CA LEU A 11 -2.06 3.19 10.29
C LEU A 11 -3.47 3.79 10.42
N LEU A 12 -4.51 3.03 10.07
CA LEU A 12 -5.90 3.46 10.22
C LEU A 12 -6.27 3.71 11.70
N VAL A 13 -5.93 2.77 12.58
CA VAL A 13 -6.14 2.94 14.03
C VAL A 13 -5.38 4.15 14.57
N GLY A 14 -4.15 4.40 14.10
CA GLY A 14 -3.35 5.56 14.46
C GLY A 14 -3.94 6.90 13.99
N MET A 15 -4.76 6.89 12.92
CA MET A 15 -5.51 8.05 12.43
C MET A 15 -6.90 8.19 13.10
N GLY A 16 -7.26 7.31 14.03
CA GLY A 16 -8.57 7.29 14.68
C GLY A 16 -9.69 6.67 13.82
N GLU A 17 -9.35 6.01 12.72
CA GLU A 17 -10.29 5.32 11.85
C GLU A 17 -10.46 3.86 12.29
N HIS A 18 -11.68 3.47 12.62
CA HIS A 18 -11.97 2.12 13.11
C HIS A 18 -12.60 1.26 12.01
N ILE A 19 -11.76 0.51 11.30
CA ILE A 19 -12.19 -0.51 10.33
C ILE A 19 -11.91 -1.91 10.87
N SER A 20 -12.81 -2.86 10.59
CA SER A 20 -12.56 -4.28 10.89
C SER A 20 -11.37 -4.81 10.11
N PHE A 21 -10.51 -5.60 10.77
CA PHE A 21 -9.33 -6.17 10.14
C PHE A 21 -9.66 -6.99 8.87
N TRP A 22 -10.79 -7.70 8.89
CA TRP A 22 -11.28 -8.45 7.73
C TRP A 22 -11.63 -7.56 6.53
N LEU A 23 -12.24 -6.40 6.77
CA LEU A 23 -12.54 -5.46 5.70
C LEU A 23 -11.24 -4.87 5.12
N VAL A 24 -10.26 -4.54 5.96
CA VAL A 24 -8.93 -4.09 5.50
C VAL A 24 -8.29 -5.11 4.55
N MET A 25 -8.33 -6.40 4.88
CA MET A 25 -7.82 -7.45 4.00
C MET A 25 -8.54 -7.51 2.65
N GLY A 26 -9.87 -7.40 2.65
CA GLY A 26 -10.67 -7.37 1.43
C GLY A 26 -10.35 -6.15 0.56
N LEU A 27 -10.33 -4.95 1.15
CA LEU A 27 -10.08 -3.70 0.45
C LEU A 27 -8.64 -3.61 -0.09
N TRP A 28 -7.65 -4.09 0.68
CA TRP A 28 -6.27 -4.19 0.19
C TRP A 28 -6.17 -5.14 -1.01
N SER A 29 -6.82 -6.29 -0.94
CA SER A 29 -6.80 -7.28 -2.03
C SER A 29 -7.46 -6.72 -3.30
N ALA A 30 -8.58 -6.01 -3.16
CA ALA A 30 -9.22 -5.31 -4.29
C ALA A 30 -8.32 -4.22 -4.88
N THR A 31 -7.69 -3.41 -4.03
CA THR A 31 -6.73 -2.38 -4.45
C THR A 31 -5.57 -3.01 -5.22
N TYR A 32 -5.00 -4.10 -4.69
CA TYR A 32 -3.90 -4.82 -5.32
C TYR A 32 -4.30 -5.35 -6.70
N PHE A 33 -5.49 -5.94 -6.82
CA PHE A 33 -5.99 -6.42 -8.10
C PHE A 33 -6.09 -5.31 -9.15
N VAL A 34 -6.56 -4.13 -8.77
CA VAL A 34 -6.62 -2.96 -9.66
C VAL A 34 -5.22 -2.49 -10.06
N THR A 35 -4.24 -2.52 -9.15
CA THR A 35 -2.86 -2.14 -9.48
C THR A 35 -2.13 -3.09 -10.41
N LEU A 36 -2.60 -4.33 -10.55
CA LEU A 36 -2.05 -5.29 -11.51
C LEU A 36 -2.45 -4.95 -12.95
N LEU A 37 -3.46 -4.10 -13.15
CA LEU A 37 -3.80 -3.60 -14.48
C LEU A 37 -2.64 -2.74 -15.00
N PRO A 38 -2.12 -3.00 -16.22
CA PRO A 38 -0.97 -2.31 -16.78
C PRO A 38 -1.34 -0.92 -17.31
N ILE A 39 -2.01 -0.11 -16.48
CA ILE A 39 -2.46 1.25 -16.80
C ILE A 39 -1.37 2.27 -16.44
N SER A 40 -0.54 1.96 -15.44
CA SER A 40 0.50 2.86 -14.93
C SER A 40 1.78 2.13 -14.59
N ILE A 41 2.91 2.84 -14.67
CA ILE A 41 4.22 2.36 -14.26
C ILE A 41 4.19 2.06 -12.77
N ASN A 42 4.39 0.79 -12.39
CA ASN A 42 4.38 0.34 -11.00
C ASN A 42 3.06 0.68 -10.24
N GLY A 43 1.95 0.84 -10.98
CA GLY A 43 0.66 1.21 -10.40
C GLY A 43 0.61 2.62 -9.80
N MET A 44 1.55 3.52 -10.15
CA MET A 44 1.55 4.91 -9.64
C MET A 44 0.26 5.64 -10.01
N GLY A 45 -0.31 6.41 -9.08
CA GLY A 45 -1.64 7.04 -9.24
C GLY A 45 -2.81 6.07 -9.16
N VAL A 46 -2.73 4.90 -9.82
CA VAL A 46 -3.79 3.87 -9.80
C VAL A 46 -3.95 3.28 -8.40
N GLN A 47 -2.85 2.96 -7.72
CA GLN A 47 -2.86 2.47 -6.35
C GLN A 47 -3.43 3.51 -5.38
N GLU A 48 -3.03 4.77 -5.53
CA GLU A 48 -3.44 5.86 -4.66
C GLU A 48 -4.94 6.16 -4.80
N LEU A 49 -5.42 6.19 -6.04
CA LEU A 49 -6.83 6.37 -6.37
C LEU A 49 -7.66 5.18 -5.87
N ALA A 50 -7.24 3.94 -6.18
CA ALA A 50 -7.97 2.74 -5.77
C ALA A 50 -8.03 2.63 -4.24
N MET A 51 -6.92 2.90 -3.54
CA MET A 51 -6.88 2.81 -2.09
C MET A 51 -7.75 3.89 -1.45
N THR A 52 -7.66 5.14 -1.91
CA THR A 52 -8.51 6.23 -1.41
C THR A 52 -9.99 5.92 -1.69
N PHE A 53 -10.32 5.51 -2.92
CA PHE A 53 -11.69 5.19 -3.32
C PHE A 53 -12.28 4.05 -2.50
N PHE A 54 -11.61 2.89 -2.43
CA PHE A 54 -12.14 1.74 -1.72
C PHE A 54 -12.26 1.97 -0.23
N TYR A 55 -11.26 2.59 0.41
CA TYR A 55 -11.32 2.81 1.85
C TYR A 55 -12.32 3.90 2.24
N VAL A 56 -12.48 4.96 1.44
CA VAL A 56 -13.51 5.99 1.70
C VAL A 56 -14.90 5.48 1.37
N ALA A 57 -15.11 4.91 0.17
CA ALA A 57 -16.43 4.53 -0.31
C ALA A 57 -16.97 3.26 0.36
N LEU A 58 -16.11 2.25 0.61
CA LEU A 58 -16.52 0.96 1.20
C LEU A 58 -16.09 0.82 2.66
N GLY A 59 -14.96 1.42 3.04
CA GLY A 59 -14.44 1.39 4.41
C GLY A 59 -15.03 2.47 5.33
N GLY A 60 -15.70 3.48 4.77
CA GLY A 60 -16.37 4.54 5.53
C GLY A 60 -15.41 5.53 6.22
N ILE A 61 -14.14 5.55 5.84
CA ILE A 61 -13.16 6.47 6.45
C ILE A 61 -13.25 7.86 5.84
N SER A 62 -12.72 8.85 6.56
CA SER A 62 -12.62 10.20 6.04
C SER A 62 -11.68 10.29 4.82
N GLN A 63 -11.99 11.20 3.90
CA GLN A 63 -11.19 11.42 2.69
C GLN A 63 -9.72 11.81 2.98
N PRO A 64 -9.42 12.67 3.98
CA PRO A 64 -8.03 12.98 4.35
C PRO A 64 -7.26 11.74 4.83
N SER A 65 -7.91 10.88 5.62
CA SER A 65 -7.34 9.61 6.09
C SER A 65 -7.04 8.65 4.94
N GLY A 66 -7.95 8.53 3.96
CA GLY A 66 -7.73 7.67 2.79
C GLY A 66 -6.53 8.10 1.94
N LEU A 67 -6.38 9.41 1.71
CA LEU A 67 -5.23 9.97 1.00
C LEU A 67 -3.93 9.80 1.79
N ALA A 68 -3.96 10.08 3.10
CA ALA A 68 -2.80 9.90 3.97
C ALA A 68 -2.34 8.43 3.96
N LEU A 69 -3.27 7.48 4.07
CA LEU A 69 -2.98 6.05 4.01
C LEU A 69 -2.33 5.64 2.68
N ALA A 70 -2.88 6.10 1.55
CA ALA A 70 -2.33 5.82 0.23
C ALA A 70 -0.87 6.30 0.09
N LEU A 71 -0.59 7.54 0.51
CA LEU A 71 0.74 8.13 0.45
C LEU A 71 1.73 7.46 1.40
N LEU A 72 1.31 7.19 2.65
CA LEU A 72 2.14 6.52 3.65
C LEU A 72 2.52 5.12 3.20
N MET A 73 1.57 4.36 2.66
CA MET A 73 1.86 3.03 2.14
C MET A 73 2.87 3.06 0.99
N ARG A 74 2.81 4.08 0.14
CA ARG A 74 3.78 4.26 -0.94
C ARG A 74 5.17 4.56 -0.40
N LEU A 75 5.27 5.47 0.55
CA LEU A 75 6.53 5.85 1.18
C LEU A 75 7.17 4.65 1.89
N LEU A 76 6.38 3.88 2.64
CA LEU A 76 6.86 2.71 3.36
C LEU A 76 7.36 1.62 2.41
N GLN A 77 6.65 1.35 1.31
CA GLN A 77 7.10 0.42 0.27
C GLN A 77 8.40 0.86 -0.39
N MET A 78 8.51 2.16 -0.70
CA MET A 78 9.72 2.73 -1.27
C MET A 78 10.91 2.54 -0.32
N ILE A 79 10.78 2.97 0.95
CA ILE A 79 11.83 2.83 1.98
C ILE A 79 12.19 1.36 2.19
N ALA A 80 11.21 0.45 2.24
CA ALA A 80 11.47 -0.97 2.40
C ALA A 80 12.23 -1.59 1.21
N SER A 81 12.07 -1.04 0.00
CA SER A 81 12.80 -1.49 -1.20
C SER A 81 14.20 -0.90 -1.36
N LEU A 82 14.46 0.28 -0.78
CA LEU A 82 15.75 0.99 -0.91
C LEU A 82 16.99 0.15 -0.53
N PRO A 83 16.99 -0.63 0.57
CA PRO A 83 18.13 -1.48 0.93
C PRO A 83 18.51 -2.48 -0.16
N GLY A 84 17.56 -2.91 -0.99
CA GLY A 84 17.81 -3.80 -2.14
C GLY A 84 18.80 -3.19 -3.14
N ALA A 85 18.87 -1.86 -3.25
CA ALA A 85 19.80 -1.19 -4.16
C ALA A 85 21.27 -1.42 -3.78
N LEU A 86 21.58 -1.64 -2.49
CA LEU A 86 22.94 -1.90 -2.01
C LEU A 86 23.49 -3.24 -2.53
N PHE A 87 22.61 -4.18 -2.89
CA PHE A 87 22.99 -5.52 -3.35
C PHE A 87 23.07 -5.62 -4.88
N ILE A 88 22.61 -4.62 -5.63
CA ILE A 88 22.66 -4.62 -7.11
C ILE A 88 24.09 -4.76 -7.65
N PRO A 89 25.12 -4.07 -7.13
CA PRO A 89 26.48 -4.20 -7.62
C PRO A 89 27.06 -5.62 -7.51
N ASP A 90 26.79 -6.32 -6.39
CA ASP A 90 27.26 -7.71 -6.19
C ASP A 90 26.55 -8.70 -7.12
N ILE A 91 25.25 -8.50 -7.36
CA ILE A 91 24.48 -9.29 -8.35
C ILE A 91 25.04 -9.08 -9.76
N MET A 92 25.33 -7.83 -10.15
CA MET A 92 25.90 -7.52 -11.46
C MET A 92 27.34 -8.05 -11.62
N ALA A 93 28.09 -8.14 -10.52
CA ALA A 93 29.44 -8.70 -10.49
C ALA A 93 29.46 -10.24 -10.48
N GLY A 94 28.30 -10.91 -10.39
CA GLY A 94 28.21 -12.37 -10.37
C GLY A 94 28.77 -13.02 -9.10
N LYS A 95 28.91 -12.25 -8.01
CA LYS A 95 29.30 -12.80 -6.70
C LYS A 95 28.09 -13.47 -6.06
N LYS A 96 28.26 -14.74 -5.65
CA LYS A 96 27.24 -15.53 -4.96
C LYS A 96 27.01 -15.04 -3.53
#